data_AF-A0A5C7KA41-F1
#
_entry.id   AF-A0A5C7KA41-F1
#
_cell.length_a   1.000
_cell.length_b   1.000
_cell.length_c   1.000
_cell.angle_alpha   90.00
_cell.angle_beta   90.00
_cell.angle_gamma   90.00
#
_symmetry.space_group_name_H-M   'P 1'
#
loop_
_entity.id
_entity.type
_entity.pdbx_description
1 polymer ?
#
loop_
_entity_poly.entity_id
_entity_poly.type
_entity_poly.pdbx_seq_one_letter_code
_entity_poly.pdbx_strand_id
1 'polypeptide(L)'
;VLLSLTMPEDVAQEVEDLLLSRPDLVAGFTAIQVDGHGSVVRLVRADELVRGHSPRVQIQSVGDEAAMREVVSLLRSEMPQANIFYWLLPVLELGRL
;
A
#
# COMPACT_ATOMS: atom_id res chain seq x y z
N VAL A 1 2.50 12.99 -7.27
CA VAL A 1 3.23 11.69 -7.30
C VAL A 1 2.25 10.55 -7.10
N LEU A 2 2.60 9.35 -7.57
CA LEU A 2 1.88 8.11 -7.29
C LEU A 2 2.52 7.43 -6.09
N LEU A 3 1.78 7.27 -5.01
CA LEU A 3 2.13 6.39 -3.90
C LEU A 3 1.57 5.00 -4.18
N SER A 4 2.43 3.99 -4.09
CA SER A 4 2.03 2.59 -4.08
C SER A 4 2.41 1.97 -2.74
N LEU A 5 1.46 1.29 -2.11
CA LEU A 5 1.62 0.56 -0.87
C LEU A 5 1.30 -0.91 -1.17
N THR A 6 2.18 -1.84 -0.83
CA THR A 6 1.96 -3.28 -1.00
C THR A 6 2.11 -3.99 0.34
N MET A 7 1.08 -4.71 0.73
CA MET A 7 0.95 -5.28 2.07
C MET A 7 0.27 -6.67 2.05
N PRO A 8 0.40 -7.46 3.12
CA PRO A 8 -0.44 -8.64 3.35
C PRO A 8 -1.93 -8.31 3.32
N GLU A 9 -2.77 -9.27 2.93
CA GLU A 9 -4.23 -9.11 2.90
C GLU A 9 -4.84 -8.78 4.26
N ASP A 10 -4.29 -9.32 5.36
CA ASP A 10 -4.77 -9.08 6.73
C ASP A 10 -4.47 -7.68 7.26
N VAL A 11 -3.57 -6.95 6.60
CA VAL A 11 -3.24 -5.54 6.90
C VAL A 11 -4.07 -4.58 6.03
N ALA A 12 -4.52 -5.03 4.85
CA ALA A 12 -5.07 -4.16 3.83
C ALA A 12 -6.30 -3.37 4.29
N GLN A 13 -7.26 -4.02 4.95
CA GLN A 13 -8.49 -3.36 5.40
C GLN A 13 -8.21 -2.20 6.38
N GLU A 14 -7.31 -2.40 7.34
CA GLU A 14 -6.97 -1.37 8.32
C GLU A 14 -6.26 -0.18 7.66
N VAL A 15 -5.43 -0.43 6.64
CA VAL A 15 -4.83 0.62 5.82
C VAL A 15 -5.91 1.38 5.04
N GLU A 16 -6.84 0.68 4.39
CA GLU A 16 -7.95 1.33 3.66
C GLU A 16 -8.77 2.25 4.58
N ASP A 17 -9.14 1.76 5.75
CA ASP A 17 -9.91 2.52 6.75
C ASP A 17 -9.14 3.77 7.20
N LEU A 18 -7.84 3.65 7.46
CA LEU A 18 -6.99 4.78 7.85
C LEU A 18 -6.87 5.81 6.73
N LEU A 19 -6.69 5.38 5.47
CA LEU A 19 -6.64 6.31 4.33
C LEU A 19 -7.98 7.02 4.11
N LEU A 20 -9.11 6.31 4.25
CA LEU A 20 -10.45 6.88 4.17
C LEU A 20 -10.72 7.89 5.30
N SER A 21 -10.09 7.70 6.46
CA SER A 21 -10.20 8.65 7.59
C SER A 21 -9.42 9.96 7.38
N ARG A 22 -8.54 10.03 6.38
CA ARG A 22 -7.69 11.19 6.06
C ARG A 22 -7.96 11.73 4.65
N PRO A 23 -9.18 12.23 4.37
CA PRO A 23 -9.51 12.83 3.07
C PRO A 23 -8.70 14.10 2.77
N ASP A 24 -8.09 14.71 3.80
CA ASP A 24 -7.15 15.81 3.69
C ASP A 24 -5.81 15.39 3.05
N LEU A 25 -5.42 14.12 3.20
CA LEU A 25 -4.20 13.57 2.61
C LEU A 25 -4.44 12.76 1.35
N VAL A 26 -5.56 12.04 1.30
CA VAL A 26 -5.89 11.08 0.24
C VAL A 26 -7.28 11.37 -0.30
N ALA A 27 -7.34 11.98 -1.49
CA ALA A 27 -8.62 12.24 -2.16
C ALA A 27 -9.32 10.96 -2.65
N GLY A 28 -8.55 9.87 -2.81
CA GLY A 28 -9.03 8.56 -3.23
C GLY A 28 -7.87 7.63 -3.56
N PHE A 29 -8.16 6.33 -3.65
CA PHE A 29 -7.17 5.32 -3.99
C PHE A 29 -7.83 4.17 -4.76
N THR A 30 -7.00 3.29 -5.32
CA THR A 30 -7.41 2.02 -5.94
C THR A 30 -6.69 0.88 -5.24
N ALA A 31 -7.41 -0.20 -4.96
CA ALA A 31 -6.85 -1.42 -4.40
C ALA A 31 -6.85 -2.54 -5.45
N ILE A 32 -5.76 -3.30 -5.53
CA ILE A 32 -5.54 -4.36 -6.52
C ILE A 32 -4.96 -5.58 -5.81
N GLN A 33 -5.50 -6.76 -6.10
CA GLN A 33 -4.91 -8.03 -5.65
C GLN A 33 -3.69 -8.37 -6.52
N VAL A 34 -2.56 -8.66 -5.88
CA VAL A 34 -1.28 -8.93 -6.55
C VAL A 34 -0.55 -10.09 -5.87
N ASP A 35 0.34 -10.76 -6.59
CA ASP A 35 1.20 -11.79 -6.04
C ASP A 35 2.58 -11.23 -5.67
N GLY A 36 2.98 -11.42 -4.41
CA GLY A 36 4.31 -11.07 -3.93
C GLY A 36 5.29 -12.23 -4.11
N HIS A 37 6.37 -11.99 -4.85
CA HIS A 37 7.49 -12.93 -5.04
C HIS A 37 8.81 -12.28 -4.58
N GLY A 38 9.70 -13.05 -3.94
CA GLY A 38 11.05 -12.60 -3.62
C GLY A 38 11.64 -13.22 -2.35
N SER A 39 12.97 -13.13 -2.22
CA SER A 39 13.72 -13.69 -1.07
C SER A 39 13.46 -12.98 0.27
N VAL A 40 12.89 -11.78 0.24
CA VAL A 40 12.55 -10.96 1.41
C VAL A 40 11.06 -11.07 1.76
N VAL A 41 10.26 -11.76 0.93
CA VAL A 41 8.85 -12.01 1.24
C VAL A 41 8.81 -13.08 2.34
N ARG A 42 8.51 -12.68 3.57
CA ARG A 42 8.27 -13.64 4.66
C ARG A 42 6.97 -14.37 4.35
N LEU A 43 7.10 -15.60 3.86
CA LEU A 43 5.99 -16.53 3.69
C LEU A 43 5.62 -17.03 5.10
N VAL A 44 4.40 -16.77 5.55
CA VAL A 44 3.95 -17.05 6.92
C VAL A 44 2.93 -18.19 6.92
N ARG A 45 2.14 -18.35 5.85
CA ARG A 45 1.13 -19.42 5.76
C ARG A 45 1.67 -20.65 5.02
N ALA A 46 1.14 -21.82 5.39
CA ALA A 46 1.61 -23.11 4.88
C ALA A 46 1.39 -23.26 3.36
N ASP A 47 0.37 -22.63 2.80
CA ASP A 47 0.10 -22.64 1.36
C ASP A 47 1.04 -21.71 0.58
N GLU A 48 1.47 -20.59 1.17
CA GLU A 48 2.48 -19.68 0.60
C GLU A 48 3.84 -20.36 0.45
N LEU A 49 4.25 -21.16 1.44
CA LEU A 49 5.48 -21.95 1.42
C LEU A 49 5.48 -23.02 0.31
N VAL A 50 4.31 -23.50 -0.10
CA VAL A 50 4.16 -24.49 -1.17
C VAL A 50 4.08 -23.84 -2.55
N ARG A 51 3.43 -22.67 -2.68
CA ARG A 51 3.26 -21.99 -3.98
C ARG A 51 4.42 -21.07 -4.37
N GLY A 52 5.27 -20.66 -3.44
CA GLY A 52 6.41 -19.78 -3.71
C GLY A 52 6.03 -18.31 -3.95
N HIS A 53 4.82 -17.93 -3.56
CA HIS A 53 4.32 -16.55 -3.58
C HIS A 53 3.35 -16.32 -2.40
N SER A 54 3.22 -15.06 -1.99
CA SER A 54 2.31 -14.64 -0.92
C SER A 54 1.26 -13.71 -1.54
N PRO A 55 -0.05 -13.98 -1.38
CA PRO A 55 -1.10 -13.05 -1.78
C PRO A 55 -0.92 -11.69 -1.09
N ARG A 56 -1.10 -10.60 -1.84
CA ARG A 56 -0.91 -9.22 -1.38
C ARG A 56 -1.99 -8.33 -1.93
N VAL A 57 -2.21 -7.22 -1.22
CA VAL A 57 -2.97 -6.08 -1.72
C VAL A 57 -2.00 -4.96 -2.03
N GLN A 58 -2.16 -4.35 -3.20
CA GLN A 58 -1.52 -3.09 -3.55
C GLN A 58 -2.55 -1.96 -3.59
N ILE A 59 -2.35 -0.95 -2.76
CA ILE A 59 -3.13 0.29 -2.74
C ILE A 59 -2.33 1.39 -3.45
N GLN A 60 -2.99 2.10 -4.35
CA GLN A 60 -2.39 3.18 -5.14
C GLN A 60 -3.18 4.47 -5.01
N SER A 61 -2.49 5.58 -4.75
CA SER A 61 -3.10 6.91 -4.72
C SER A 61 -2.19 7.94 -5.40
N VAL A 62 -2.80 8.86 -6.15
CA VAL A 62 -2.09 10.00 -6.75
C VAL A 62 -2.45 11.26 -5.99
N GLY A 63 -1.44 12.02 -5.57
CA GLY A 63 -1.64 13.28 -4.87
C GLY A 63 -0.38 14.14 -4.82
N ASP A 64 -0.45 15.20 -4.01
CA ASP A 64 0.71 16.03 -3.70
C ASP A 64 1.82 15.22 -3.01
N GLU A 65 3.09 15.53 -3.29
CA GLU A 65 4.21 14.76 -2.74
C GLU A 65 4.31 14.88 -1.21
N ALA A 66 4.08 16.06 -0.65
CA ALA A 66 4.14 16.25 0.79
C ALA A 66 3.03 15.45 1.48
N ALA A 67 1.81 15.50 0.94
CA ALA A 67 0.69 14.71 1.44
C ALA A 67 0.98 13.20 1.39
N MET A 68 1.51 12.68 0.27
CA MET A 68 1.84 11.25 0.17
C MET A 68 2.97 10.82 1.12
N ARG A 69 3.94 11.70 1.40
CA ARG A 69 4.96 11.45 2.43
C ARG A 69 4.38 11.48 3.85
N GLU A 70 3.41 12.35 4.10
CA GLU A 70 2.68 12.38 5.36
C GLU A 70 1.88 11.10 5.59
N VAL A 71 1.24 10.56 4.54
CA VAL A 71 0.58 9.24 4.60
C VAL A 71 1.56 8.15 5.02
N VAL A 72 2.76 8.10 4.43
CA VAL A 72 3.78 7.11 4.83
C VAL A 72 4.22 7.31 6.29
N SER A 73 4.33 8.56 6.74
CA SER A 73 4.66 8.87 8.14
C SER A 73 3.56 8.41 9.10
N LEU A 74 2.30 8.65 8.75
CA LEU A 74 1.13 8.23 9.50
C LEU A 74 1.05 6.70 9.61
N LEU A 75 1.26 5.99 8.50
CA LEU A 75 1.28 4.52 8.51
C LEU A 75 2.39 3.97 9.41
N ARG A 76 3.56 4.63 9.44
CA ARG A 76 4.64 4.25 10.37
C ARG A 76 4.29 4.47 11.83
N SER A 77 3.52 5.52 12.16
CA SER A 77 3.15 5.81 13.55
C SER A 77 2.03 4.89 14.04
N GLU A 78 0.98 4.71 13.23
CA GLU A 78 -0.20 3.94 13.60
C GLU A 78 0.04 2.43 13.46
N MET A 79 0.87 2.01 12.49
CA MET A 79 1.06 0.60 12.14
C MET A 79 2.54 0.19 12.10
N PRO A 80 3.30 0.37 13.20
CA PRO A 80 4.76 0.23 13.20
C PRO A 80 5.27 -1.20 12.91
N GLN A 81 4.42 -2.22 13.07
CA GLN A 81 4.74 -3.63 12.80
C GLN A 81 4.13 -4.14 11.49
N ALA A 82 3.40 -3.30 10.75
CA ALA A 82 2.78 -3.71 9.50
C ALA A 82 3.85 -3.89 8.41
N ASN A 83 3.77 -5.03 7.71
CA ASN A 83 4.70 -5.37 6.63
C ASN A 83 4.30 -4.68 5.32
N ILE A 84 4.41 -3.36 5.29
CA ILE A 84 4.02 -2.52 4.14
C ILE A 84 5.27 -2.10 3.38
N PHE A 85 5.40 -2.55 2.13
CA PHE A 85 6.37 -2.02 1.18
C PHE A 85 5.77 -0.83 0.45
N TYR A 86 6.56 0.20 0.17
CA TYR A 86 6.07 1.36 -0.56
C TYR A 86 7.09 1.96 -1.50
N TRP A 87 6.61 2.71 -2.47
CA TRP A 87 7.41 3.58 -3.32
C TRP A 87 6.59 4.76 -3.83
N LEU A 88 7.30 5.80 -4.27
CA LEU A 88 6.74 6.98 -4.90
C LEU A 88 7.29 7.11 -6.31
N LEU A 89 6.41 7.33 -7.29
CA LEU A 89 6.78 7.59 -8.68
C LEU A 89 6.28 8.98 -9.13
N PRO A 90 7.01 9.65 -10.03
CA PRO A 90 6.53 10.88 -10.65
C PRO A 90 5.29 10.58 -11.51
N VAL A 91 4.31 11.48 -11.49
CA VAL A 91 3.12 11.43 -12.35
C VAL A 91 3.14 12.68 -13.21
N LEU A 92 3.17 12.49 -14.53
CA LEU A 92 3.26 13.59 -15.49
C LEU A 92 1.91 14.28 -15.69
N GLU A 93 0.82 13.51 -15.65
CA GLU A 93 -0.54 14.02 -15.87
C GLU A 93 -1.54 13.22 -15.02
N LEU A 94 -2.54 13.92 -14.45
CA LEU A 94 -3.67 13.34 -13.74
C LEU A 94 -4.93 14.09 -14.18
N GLY A 95 -5.95 13.35 -14.62
CA GLY A 95 -7.19 13.92 -15.10
C GLY A 95 -8.37 12.96 -14.98
N ARG A 96 -9.54 13.43 -15.39
CA ARG A 96 -10.77 12.64 -15.56
C ARG A 96 -11.32 12.96 -16.95
N LEU A 97 -11.90 11.98 -17.63
CA LEU A 97 -12.58 12.14 -18.92
C LEU A 97 -14.10 12.11 -18.73
#